data_AF-A0A1G0HLT5-F1
#
_entry.id   AF-A0A1G0HLT5-F1
#
_cell.length_a   1.000
_cell.length_b   1.000
_cell.length_c   1.000
_cell.angle_alpha   90.00
_cell.angle_beta   90.00
_cell.angle_gamma   90.00
#
_symmetry.space_group_name_H-M   'P 1'
#
loop_
_entity.id
_entity.type
_entity.pdbx_description
1 polymer ?
#
loop_
_entity_poly.entity_id
_entity_poly.type
_entity_poly.pdbx_seq_one_letter_code
_entity_poly.pdbx_strand_id
1 'polypeptide(L)'
;MPRFIFYLPVALLLLILAAYCFGLRINLTPSMPIGFYYLKNVGPKRGDFVAVCLSSTVAKEGLRRHYLFYGHCREHSVPVLKQLIAVPGDYVQLSREGITVNKNFYVAPQLSFDSRQHNVRHFVTQPILSVVNKYWLYGSHEKQHSWDSRYWGGVEREDILGIYQPLWAADSGEEIKTSRHSSRDSPNKKSEAKPLAPG
;
A
#
# COMPACT_ATOMS: atom_id res chain seq x y z
N MET A 1 8.78 41.46 23.38
CA MET A 1 8.26 40.31 22.62
C MET A 1 7.35 39.49 23.53
N PRO A 2 6.08 39.26 23.19
CA PRO A 2 5.15 38.59 24.08
C PRO A 2 5.61 37.14 24.30
N ARG A 3 5.74 36.74 25.57
CA ARG A 3 6.12 35.37 26.00
C ARG A 3 5.27 34.27 25.34
N PHE A 4 4.06 34.62 24.89
CA PHE A 4 3.14 33.80 24.11
C PHE A 4 3.70 33.21 22.81
N ILE A 5 4.66 33.89 22.17
CA ILE A 5 5.28 33.39 20.93
C ILE A 5 6.05 32.09 21.17
N PHE A 6 6.60 31.88 22.38
CA PHE A 6 7.33 30.64 22.71
C PHE A 6 6.40 29.47 23.07
N TYR A 7 5.17 29.73 23.54
CA TYR A 7 4.24 28.66 23.90
C TYR A 7 3.54 28.04 22.69
N LEU A 8 3.35 28.81 21.61
CA LEU A 8 2.70 28.32 20.39
C LEU A 8 3.43 27.14 19.71
N PRO A 9 4.75 27.17 19.45
CA PRO A 9 5.45 26.03 18.85
C PRO A 9 5.47 24.80 19.78
N VAL A 10 5.57 25.01 21.09
CA VAL A 10 5.51 23.92 22.08
C VAL A 10 4.13 23.27 22.07
N ALA A 11 3.05 24.05 22.10
CA ALA A 11 1.69 23.53 22.02
C ALA A 11 1.45 22.77 20.70
N LEU A 12 1.93 23.29 19.58
CA LEU A 12 1.83 22.62 18.28
C LEU A 12 2.59 21.28 18.27
N LEU A 13 3.82 21.24 18.79
CA LEU A 13 4.59 20.00 18.91
C LEU A 13 3.85 18.97 19.78
N LEU A 14 3.31 19.39 20.92
CA LEU A 14 2.54 18.51 21.81
C LEU A 14 1.29 17.96 21.12
N LEU A 15 0.58 18.76 20.32
CA LEU A 15 -0.57 18.32 19.52
C LEU A 15 -0.17 17.30 18.46
N ILE A 16 0.95 17.51 17.76
CA ILE A 16 1.46 16.55 16.77
C ILE A 16 1.84 15.22 17.43
N LEU A 17 2.53 15.28 18.57
CA LEU A 17 2.89 14.09 19.34
C LEU A 17 1.65 13.36 19.86
N ALA A 18 0.66 14.08 20.37
CA ALA A 18 -0.61 13.51 20.79
C ALA A 18 -1.31 12.82 19.61
N ALA A 19 -1.46 13.49 18.47
CA ALA A 19 -2.06 12.90 17.27
C ALA A 19 -1.32 11.62 16.84
N TYR A 20 0.01 11.61 16.90
CA TYR A 20 0.81 10.43 16.63
C TYR A 20 0.53 9.29 17.64
N CYS A 21 0.48 9.59 18.94
CA CYS A 21 0.14 8.61 19.98
C CYS A 21 -1.27 8.05 19.81
N PHE A 22 -2.22 8.84 19.32
CA PHE A 22 -3.59 8.42 19.02
C PHE A 22 -3.74 7.74 17.64
N GLY A 23 -2.63 7.39 16.97
CA GLY A 23 -2.65 6.55 15.77
C GLY A 23 -2.73 7.31 14.45
N LEU A 24 -2.61 8.64 14.45
CA LEU A 24 -2.55 9.44 13.22
C LEU A 24 -1.15 9.35 12.60
N ARG A 25 -1.09 9.12 11.29
CA ARG A 25 0.13 9.13 10.47
C ARG A 25 -0.07 10.00 9.25
N ILE A 26 1.04 10.48 8.70
CA ILE A 26 1.06 11.26 7.46
C ILE A 26 1.90 10.49 6.45
N ASN A 27 1.37 10.29 5.25
CA ASN A 27 2.19 9.87 4.11
C ASN A 27 2.46 11.06 3.22
N LEU A 28 3.75 11.28 2.93
CA LEU A 28 4.23 12.33 2.03
C LEU A 28 4.98 11.77 0.82
N THR A 29 4.97 10.43 0.65
CA THR A 29 5.62 9.78 -0.49
C THR A 29 4.59 9.48 -1.58
N PRO A 30 4.91 9.69 -2.88
CA PRO A 30 3.95 9.46 -3.97
C PRO A 30 3.53 7.99 -4.17
N SER A 31 4.22 7.02 -3.55
CA SER A 31 3.89 5.58 -3.66
C SER A 31 2.45 5.27 -3.24
N MET A 32 1.95 6.01 -2.27
CA MET A 32 0.57 5.98 -1.79
C MET A 32 0.01 7.40 -1.83
N PRO A 33 -1.31 7.60 -1.79
CA PRO A 33 -1.88 8.94 -1.79
C PRO A 33 -1.30 9.78 -0.64
N ILE A 34 -0.95 11.04 -0.91
CA ILE A 34 -0.48 11.96 0.13
C ILE A 34 -1.64 12.25 1.06
N GLY A 35 -1.48 12.09 2.38
CA GLY A 35 -2.64 12.25 3.25
C GLY A 35 -2.44 11.88 4.71
N PHE A 36 -3.56 11.95 5.43
CA PHE A 36 -3.70 11.57 6.83
C PHE A 36 -4.32 10.18 6.93
N TYR A 37 -3.68 9.34 7.74
CA TYR A 37 -3.99 7.94 7.88
C TYR A 37 -4.19 7.61 9.35
N TYR A 38 -5.24 6.84 9.66
CA TYR A 38 -5.57 6.44 11.02
C TYR A 38 -5.36 4.95 11.23
N LEU A 39 -4.75 4.60 12.35
CA LEU A 39 -4.46 3.22 12.74
C LEU A 39 -5.75 2.42 12.96
N LYS A 40 -5.82 1.22 12.38
CA LYS A 40 -6.87 0.22 12.60
C LYS A 40 -6.32 -0.94 13.42
N ASN A 41 -7.04 -1.30 14.48
CA ASN A 41 -6.71 -2.43 15.35
C ASN A 41 -7.35 -3.73 14.83
N VAL A 42 -6.90 -4.20 13.68
CA VAL A 42 -7.37 -5.45 13.04
C VAL A 42 -6.21 -6.28 12.52
N GLY A 43 -6.47 -7.51 12.08
CA GLY A 43 -5.48 -8.32 11.34
C GLY A 43 -5.36 -7.88 9.87
N PRO A 44 -4.17 -8.01 9.25
CA PRO A 44 -3.92 -7.54 7.88
C PRO A 44 -4.70 -8.37 6.86
N LYS A 45 -5.38 -7.68 5.94
CA LYS A 45 -6.13 -8.28 4.83
C LYS A 45 -5.75 -7.61 3.52
N ARG A 46 -5.98 -8.33 2.41
CA ARG A 46 -5.82 -7.75 1.07
C ARG A 46 -6.63 -6.45 0.94
N GLY A 47 -6.01 -5.44 0.33
CA GLY A 47 -6.56 -4.11 0.15
C GLY A 47 -6.25 -3.13 1.29
N ASP A 48 -5.85 -3.62 2.48
CA ASP A 48 -5.44 -2.75 3.58
C ASP A 48 -4.17 -1.95 3.22
N PHE A 49 -4.05 -0.73 3.77
CA PHE A 49 -2.78 -0.01 3.76
C PHE A 49 -2.00 -0.35 5.01
N VAL A 50 -0.72 -0.67 4.86
CA VAL A 50 0.12 -1.14 5.95
C VAL A 50 1.42 -0.33 6.02
N ALA A 51 1.82 0.02 7.24
CA ALA A 51 3.15 0.57 7.50
C ALA A 51 4.09 -0.57 7.86
N VAL A 52 5.25 -0.63 7.22
CA VAL A 52 6.17 -1.77 7.32
C VAL A 52 7.61 -1.29 7.52
N CYS A 53 8.31 -1.88 8.49
CA CYS A 53 9.77 -1.78 8.55
C CYS A 53 10.37 -2.83 7.63
N LEU A 54 11.21 -2.40 6.67
CA LEU A 54 11.82 -3.33 5.73
C LEU A 54 12.97 -4.10 6.39
N SER A 55 13.24 -5.31 5.89
CA SER A 55 14.37 -6.12 6.35
C SER A 55 15.70 -5.38 6.21
N SER A 56 16.70 -5.71 7.04
CA SER A 56 17.96 -4.97 7.11
C SER A 56 18.64 -4.79 5.74
N THR A 57 18.64 -5.81 4.89
CA THR A 57 19.25 -5.74 3.54
C THR A 57 18.51 -4.74 2.64
N VAL A 58 17.18 -4.74 2.68
CA VAL A 58 16.35 -3.85 1.85
C VAL A 58 16.43 -2.42 2.39
N ALA A 59 16.32 -2.22 3.71
CA ALA A 59 16.43 -0.90 4.33
C ALA A 59 17.77 -0.23 4.03
N LYS A 60 18.90 -0.95 4.17
CA LYS A 60 20.24 -0.43 3.84
C LYS A 60 20.37 -0.01 2.39
N GLU A 61 19.86 -0.81 1.45
CA GLU A 61 19.88 -0.46 0.03
C GLU A 61 19.03 0.79 -0.23
N GLY A 62 17.82 0.84 0.34
CA GLY A 62 16.92 1.98 0.19
C GLY A 62 17.53 3.29 0.73
N LEU A 63 18.22 3.24 1.87
CA LEU A 63 18.94 4.40 2.42
C LEU A 63 20.13 4.79 1.54
N ARG A 64 20.97 3.83 1.13
CA ARG A 64 22.14 4.07 0.27
C ARG A 64 21.75 4.66 -1.09
N ARG A 65 20.59 4.28 -1.61
CA ARG A 65 20.04 4.77 -2.89
C ARG A 65 19.17 6.02 -2.74
N HIS A 66 18.93 6.48 -1.51
CA HIS A 66 18.01 7.58 -1.19
C HIS A 66 16.55 7.32 -1.62
N TYR A 67 16.14 6.06 -1.69
CA TYR A 67 14.74 5.68 -1.82
C TYR A 67 13.98 5.81 -0.50
N LEU A 68 14.72 5.73 0.62
CA LEU A 68 14.22 5.87 1.98
C LEU A 68 14.91 7.02 2.71
N PHE A 69 14.22 7.58 3.69
CA PHE A 69 14.76 8.53 4.66
C PHE A 69 15.11 7.83 5.98
N TYR A 70 15.87 8.53 6.84
CA TYR A 70 16.20 8.04 8.17
C TYR A 70 14.98 8.07 9.12
N GLY A 71 14.84 7.05 9.96
CA GLY A 71 13.70 6.87 10.86
C GLY A 71 13.96 5.84 11.96
N HIS A 72 12.87 5.32 12.55
CA HIS A 72 12.90 4.51 13.77
C HIS A 72 12.89 2.99 13.53
N CYS A 73 12.83 2.53 12.28
CA CYS A 73 12.99 1.12 11.98
C CYS A 73 14.42 0.65 12.27
N ARG A 74 14.60 -0.66 12.36
CA ARG A 74 15.93 -1.28 12.33
C ARG A 74 16.69 -0.80 11.08
N GLU A 75 18.00 -0.61 11.22
CA GLU A 75 18.86 0.08 10.22
C GLU A 75 18.54 1.56 10.01
N HIS A 76 17.79 2.18 10.93
CA HIS A 76 17.49 3.61 10.95
C HIS A 76 16.71 4.11 9.73
N SER A 77 15.85 3.30 9.10
CA SER A 77 14.96 3.79 8.03
C SER A 77 13.61 4.24 8.57
N VAL A 78 12.88 5.04 7.79
CA VAL A 78 11.43 5.22 7.99
C VAL A 78 10.68 3.94 7.59
N PRO A 79 9.51 3.66 8.21
CA PRO A 79 8.61 2.65 7.67
C PRO A 79 8.03 3.11 6.33
N VAL A 80 7.77 2.16 5.43
CA VAL A 80 7.06 2.44 4.17
C VAL A 80 5.56 2.22 4.34
N LEU A 81 4.73 3.06 3.72
CA LEU A 81 3.29 2.82 3.58
C LEU A 81 3.02 2.22 2.20
N LYS A 82 2.32 1.09 2.14
CA LYS A 82 1.95 0.41 0.89
C LYS A 82 0.58 -0.27 1.03
N GLN A 83 -0.03 -0.64 -0.09
CA GLN A 83 -1.21 -1.51 -0.12
C GLN A 83 -0.79 -2.98 -0.02
N LEU A 84 -1.45 -3.74 0.85
CA LEU A 84 -1.27 -5.19 0.97
C LEU A 84 -2.07 -5.91 -0.12
N ILE A 85 -1.40 -6.63 -1.02
CA ILE A 85 -2.04 -7.28 -2.17
C ILE A 85 -2.07 -8.81 -2.09
N ALA A 86 -1.13 -9.44 -1.37
CA ALA A 86 -1.12 -10.89 -1.14
C ALA A 86 -0.76 -11.23 0.31
N VAL A 87 -1.34 -12.31 0.82
CA VAL A 87 -1.08 -12.88 2.15
C VAL A 87 -0.56 -14.32 2.03
N PRO A 88 0.00 -14.92 3.10
CA PRO A 88 0.41 -16.31 3.05
C PRO A 88 -0.71 -17.24 2.55
N GLY A 89 -0.37 -18.13 1.62
CA GLY A 89 -1.30 -19.03 0.92
C GLY A 89 -1.78 -18.53 -0.45
N ASP A 90 -1.51 -17.28 -0.81
CA ASP A 90 -1.88 -16.76 -2.13
C ASP A 90 -0.93 -17.21 -3.25
N TYR A 91 -1.48 -17.35 -4.45
CA TYR A 91 -0.69 -17.48 -5.66
C TYR A 91 -0.24 -16.10 -6.12
N VAL A 92 1.07 -15.89 -6.23
CA VAL A 92 1.64 -14.66 -6.78
C VAL A 92 2.42 -15.01 -8.05
N GLN A 93 2.08 -14.30 -9.13
CA GLN A 93 2.85 -14.27 -10.36
C GLN A 93 3.51 -12.91 -10.53
N LEU A 94 4.82 -12.88 -10.74
CA LEU A 94 5.51 -11.67 -11.18
C LEU A 94 5.75 -11.72 -12.68
N SER A 95 5.52 -10.61 -13.37
CA SER A 95 5.92 -10.41 -14.77
C SER A 95 6.65 -9.07 -14.92
N ARG A 96 7.09 -8.74 -16.14
CA ARG A 96 7.71 -7.44 -16.42
C ARG A 96 6.71 -6.28 -16.32
N GLU A 97 5.43 -6.57 -16.52
CA GLU A 97 4.32 -5.62 -16.58
C GLU A 97 3.64 -5.43 -15.22
N GLY A 98 3.69 -6.43 -14.34
CA GLY A 98 2.98 -6.33 -13.07
C GLY A 98 3.06 -7.53 -12.14
N ILE A 99 2.15 -7.52 -11.16
CA ILE A 99 1.97 -8.57 -10.16
C ILE A 99 0.56 -9.13 -10.31
N THR A 100 0.41 -10.43 -10.54
CA THR A 100 -0.88 -11.11 -10.45
C THR A 100 -0.97 -11.79 -9.09
N VAL A 101 -2.03 -11.51 -8.33
CA VAL A 101 -2.34 -12.23 -7.08
C VAL A 101 -3.64 -12.98 -7.28
N ASN A 102 -3.57 -14.30 -7.26
CA ASN A 102 -4.67 -15.20 -7.61
C ASN A 102 -5.24 -14.84 -9.00
N LYS A 103 -6.36 -14.12 -9.05
CA LYS A 103 -7.04 -13.68 -10.28
C LYS A 103 -6.94 -12.18 -10.55
N ASN A 104 -6.33 -11.42 -9.64
CA ASN A 104 -6.29 -9.95 -9.69
C ASN A 104 -4.92 -9.49 -10.22
N PHE A 105 -4.92 -8.68 -11.28
CA PHE A 105 -3.70 -8.10 -11.86
C PHE A 105 -3.47 -6.68 -11.34
N TYR A 106 -2.24 -6.41 -10.91
CA TYR A 106 -1.76 -5.10 -10.46
C TYR A 106 -0.70 -4.60 -11.43
N VAL A 107 -1.00 -3.49 -12.12
CA VAL A 107 -0.05 -2.83 -13.03
C VAL A 107 1.15 -2.35 -12.22
N ALA A 108 2.32 -2.92 -12.46
CA ALA A 108 3.52 -2.67 -11.68
C ALA A 108 4.78 -2.95 -12.53
N PRO A 109 5.02 -2.16 -13.60
CA PRO A 109 6.14 -2.44 -14.49
C PRO A 109 7.47 -2.40 -13.74
N GLN A 110 8.37 -3.32 -14.07
CA GLN A 110 9.72 -3.35 -13.51
C GLN A 110 10.62 -2.39 -14.29
N LEU A 111 11.17 -1.39 -13.59
CA LEU A 111 12.13 -0.47 -14.18
C LEU A 111 13.55 -1.03 -14.05
N SER A 112 14.32 -0.96 -15.12
CA SER A 112 15.74 -1.35 -15.09
C SER A 112 16.59 -0.31 -14.35
N PHE A 113 16.20 0.97 -14.41
CA PHE A 113 16.95 2.08 -13.86
C PHE A 113 16.09 2.95 -12.95
N ASP A 114 16.70 3.51 -11.90
CA ASP A 114 16.09 4.56 -11.09
C ASP A 114 16.20 5.94 -11.75
N SER A 115 15.62 6.96 -11.13
CA SER A 115 15.68 8.34 -11.62
C SER A 115 17.10 8.92 -11.67
N ARG A 116 18.09 8.25 -11.05
CA ARG A 116 19.50 8.61 -11.05
C ARG A 116 20.35 7.68 -11.94
N GLN A 117 19.70 6.91 -12.83
CA GLN A 117 20.33 6.00 -13.79
C GLN A 117 21.10 4.83 -13.17
N HIS A 118 20.81 4.46 -11.93
CA HIS A 118 21.36 3.23 -11.35
C HIS A 118 20.50 2.02 -11.68
N ASN A 119 21.14 0.88 -11.94
CA ASN A 119 20.45 -0.40 -12.03
C ASN A 119 19.64 -0.68 -10.76
N VAL A 120 18.34 -0.96 -10.93
CA VAL A 120 17.44 -1.35 -9.85
C VAL A 120 17.45 -2.86 -9.74
N ARG A 121 17.65 -3.37 -8.51
CA ARG A 121 17.57 -4.81 -8.25
C ARG A 121 16.13 -5.27 -8.31
N HIS A 122 15.85 -6.30 -9.10
CA HIS A 122 14.56 -6.98 -9.15
C HIS A 122 14.55 -8.18 -8.20
N PHE A 123 13.38 -8.52 -7.64
CA PHE A 123 13.26 -9.69 -6.76
C PHE A 123 13.48 -10.99 -7.54
N VAL A 124 12.85 -11.08 -8.71
CA VAL A 124 13.09 -12.10 -9.72
C VAL A 124 13.20 -11.44 -11.09
N THR A 125 14.07 -11.99 -11.94
CA THR A 125 14.31 -11.51 -13.31
C THR A 125 13.52 -12.28 -14.36
N GLN A 126 12.92 -13.41 -13.97
CA GLN A 126 12.06 -14.24 -14.80
C GLN A 126 10.71 -14.41 -14.11
N PRO A 127 9.61 -14.55 -14.87
CA PRO A 127 8.30 -14.79 -14.28
C PRO A 127 8.31 -16.03 -13.40
N ILE A 128 7.84 -15.87 -12.17
CA ILE A 128 7.63 -16.97 -11.22
C ILE A 128 6.17 -16.97 -10.81
N LEU A 129 5.58 -18.17 -10.73
CA LEU A 129 4.29 -18.40 -10.08
C LEU A 129 4.55 -19.26 -8.86
N SER A 130 4.15 -18.80 -7.68
CA SER A 130 4.34 -19.57 -6.44
C SER A 130 3.25 -19.26 -5.43
N VAL A 131 2.96 -20.24 -4.58
CA VAL A 131 2.23 -19.99 -3.34
C VAL A 131 3.18 -19.30 -2.38
N VAL A 132 2.83 -18.11 -1.94
CA VAL A 132 3.69 -17.29 -1.09
C VAL A 132 3.43 -17.59 0.39
N ASN A 133 4.45 -17.49 1.22
CA ASN A 133 4.36 -17.61 2.68
C ASN A 133 4.54 -16.26 3.39
N LYS A 134 4.58 -15.16 2.64
CA LYS A 134 4.83 -13.79 3.12
C LYS A 134 3.78 -12.82 2.60
N TYR A 135 3.79 -11.60 3.12
CA TYR A 135 2.89 -10.53 2.74
C TYR A 135 3.49 -9.70 1.60
N TRP A 136 2.74 -9.49 0.52
CA TRP A 136 3.21 -8.74 -0.65
C TRP A 136 2.57 -7.36 -0.72
N LEU A 137 3.38 -6.35 -0.96
CA LEU A 137 3.03 -4.95 -0.91
C LEU A 137 3.14 -4.28 -2.27
N TYR A 138 2.29 -3.29 -2.50
CA TYR A 138 2.13 -2.59 -3.77
C TYR A 138 1.94 -1.09 -3.54
N GLY A 139 2.62 -0.25 -4.32
CA GLY A 139 2.32 1.18 -4.36
C GLY A 139 1.17 1.46 -5.32
N SER A 140 -0.02 1.72 -4.78
CA SER A 140 -1.25 1.81 -5.56
C SER A 140 -1.49 3.17 -6.22
N HIS A 141 -0.69 4.20 -5.89
CA HIS A 141 -0.80 5.55 -6.45
C HIS A 141 0.21 5.76 -7.59
N GLU A 142 1.50 5.99 -7.29
CA GLU A 142 2.56 6.06 -8.33
C GLU A 142 3.07 4.67 -8.73
N LYS A 143 2.21 3.93 -9.45
CA LYS A 143 2.40 2.51 -9.79
C LYS A 143 3.70 2.22 -10.54
N GLN A 144 4.18 3.13 -11.39
CA GLN A 144 5.38 2.89 -12.22
C GLN A 144 6.67 3.00 -11.40
N HIS A 145 6.77 4.03 -10.56
CA HIS A 145 7.99 4.35 -9.82
C HIS A 145 8.00 3.84 -8.36
N SER A 146 6.90 3.22 -7.91
CA SER A 146 6.85 2.63 -6.57
C SER A 146 7.89 1.52 -6.40
N TRP A 147 8.78 1.70 -5.42
CA TRP A 147 9.68 0.65 -4.95
C TRP A 147 8.95 -0.22 -3.91
N ASP A 148 8.51 -1.40 -4.32
CA ASP A 148 7.65 -2.32 -3.56
C ASP A 148 8.03 -3.81 -3.80
N SER A 149 7.13 -4.76 -3.51
CA SER A 149 7.46 -6.19 -3.52
C SER A 149 7.94 -6.74 -4.85
N ARG A 150 7.72 -6.04 -5.97
CA ARG A 150 8.32 -6.44 -7.26
C ARG A 150 9.86 -6.40 -7.25
N TYR A 151 10.45 -5.60 -6.37
CA TYR A 151 11.90 -5.40 -6.26
C TYR A 151 12.54 -6.15 -5.10
N TRP A 152 11.80 -6.36 -4.01
CA TRP A 152 12.36 -6.95 -2.78
C TRP A 152 11.58 -8.13 -2.19
N GLY A 153 10.49 -8.58 -2.84
CA GLY A 153 9.72 -9.75 -2.43
C GLY A 153 8.69 -9.46 -1.33
N GLY A 154 8.25 -10.49 -0.61
CA GLY A 154 7.32 -10.33 0.51
C GLY A 154 8.01 -9.97 1.84
N VAL A 155 7.25 -9.39 2.77
CA VAL A 155 7.66 -9.10 4.16
C VAL A 155 7.05 -10.08 5.16
N GLU A 156 7.65 -10.18 6.34
CA GLU A 156 7.11 -10.99 7.43
C GLU A 156 5.93 -10.30 8.11
N ARG A 157 5.13 -11.05 8.88
CA ARG A 157 3.98 -10.49 9.61
C ARG A 157 4.44 -9.49 10.66
N GLU A 158 5.57 -9.78 11.28
CA GLU A 158 6.20 -9.06 12.40
C GLU A 158 6.76 -7.71 11.94
N ASP A 159 7.09 -7.58 10.65
CA ASP A 159 7.57 -6.35 10.04
C ASP A 159 6.43 -5.32 9.81
N ILE A 160 5.17 -5.77 9.83
CA ILE A 160 3.99 -4.91 9.66
C ILE A 160 3.62 -4.26 11.00
N LEU A 161 3.94 -2.97 11.10
CA LEU A 161 3.76 -2.16 12.31
C LEU A 161 2.29 -1.82 12.60
N GLY A 162 1.48 -1.71 11.55
CA GLY A 162 0.09 -1.29 11.69
C GLY A 162 -0.65 -1.22 10.37
N ILE A 163 -1.97 -1.26 10.48
CA ILE A 163 -2.91 -1.15 9.35
C ILE A 163 -3.54 0.22 9.42
N TYR A 164 -3.75 0.85 8.28
CA TYR A 164 -4.20 2.22 8.19
C TYR A 164 -5.36 2.37 7.23
N GLN A 165 -6.25 3.30 7.56
CA GLN A 165 -7.27 3.82 6.64
C GLN A 165 -7.01 5.30 6.38
N PRO A 166 -7.24 5.78 5.14
CA PRO A 166 -7.20 7.21 4.88
C PRO A 166 -8.33 7.90 5.64
N LEU A 167 -8.01 8.92 6.43
CA LEU A 167 -8.98 9.93 6.87
C LEU A 167 -9.17 10.99 5.79
N TRP A 168 -8.06 11.32 5.13
CA TRP A 168 -8.02 12.20 3.97
C TRP A 168 -6.80 11.84 3.13
N ALA A 169 -6.95 11.88 1.81
CA ALA A 169 -5.89 11.61 0.85
C ALA A 169 -6.09 12.46 -0.41
N ALA A 170 -5.04 13.13 -0.88
CA ALA A 170 -5.02 13.83 -2.16
C ALA A 170 -5.06 12.81 -3.30
N ASP A 171 -6.00 13.01 -4.23
CA ASP A 171 -6.19 12.24 -5.47
C ASP A 171 -6.00 10.71 -5.33
N SER A 172 -6.86 10.08 -4.52
CA SER A 172 -7.21 8.69 -4.79
C SER A 172 -8.05 8.66 -6.08
N GLY A 173 -7.43 8.45 -7.23
CA GLY A 173 -8.10 8.22 -8.52
C GLY A 173 -8.96 6.94 -8.58
N GLU A 174 -9.57 6.54 -7.47
CA GLU A 174 -10.67 5.59 -7.39
C GLU A 174 -11.48 5.86 -6.11
N GLU A 175 -12.75 6.16 -6.34
CA GLU A 175 -13.83 6.41 -5.40
C GLU A 175 -13.73 5.55 -4.12
N ILE A 176 -13.60 6.19 -2.95
CA ILE A 176 -13.94 5.56 -1.67
C ILE A 176 -15.45 5.31 -1.71
N LYS A 177 -15.86 4.17 -2.27
CA LYS A 177 -17.23 3.66 -2.14
C LYS A 177 -17.45 3.34 -0.67
N THR A 178 -17.93 4.35 0.04
CA THR A 178 -18.55 4.19 1.33
C THR A 178 -19.71 3.22 1.16
N SER A 179 -19.56 2.03 1.73
CA SER A 179 -20.63 1.06 1.88
C SER A 179 -21.66 1.62 2.86
N ARG A 180 -22.56 2.47 2.37
CA ARG A 180 -23.87 2.69 2.98
C ARG A 180 -24.91 1.96 2.18
N HIS A 181 -25.25 0.80 2.73
CA HIS A 181 -26.51 0.09 2.60
C HIS A 181 -27.68 0.99 2.14
N SER A 182 -28.23 0.69 0.97
CA SER A 182 -29.63 0.98 0.65
C SER A 182 -30.19 -0.19 -0.14
N SER A 183 -30.63 -1.19 0.62
CA SER A 183 -31.77 -2.02 0.25
C SER A 183 -32.94 -1.14 -0.19
N ARG A 184 -33.38 -1.28 -1.45
CA ARG A 184 -34.80 -1.23 -1.84
C ARG A 184 -35.00 -1.65 -3.31
N ASP A 185 -35.83 -2.68 -3.43
CA ASP A 185 -36.80 -2.97 -4.48
C ASP A 185 -36.33 -3.44 -5.86
N SER A 186 -36.51 -4.75 -6.04
CA SER A 186 -36.65 -5.44 -7.33
C SER A 186 -38.14 -5.65 -7.61
N PRO A 187 -38.66 -5.30 -8.80
CA PRO A 187 -39.84 -5.94 -9.34
C PRO A 187 -39.44 -6.93 -10.44
N ASN A 188 -39.58 -8.20 -10.08
CA ASN A 188 -39.95 -9.33 -10.91
C ASN A 188 -40.48 -8.98 -12.32
N LYS A 189 -39.84 -9.49 -13.38
CA LYS A 189 -40.49 -9.66 -14.69
C LYS A 189 -40.32 -11.10 -15.16
N LYS A 190 -41.49 -11.75 -15.26
CA LYS A 190 -41.73 -13.12 -15.70
C LYS A 190 -41.26 -13.38 -17.14
N SER A 191 -41.02 -14.67 -17.36
CA SER A 191 -40.79 -15.41 -18.59
C SER A 191 -41.61 -14.97 -19.82
N GLU A 192 -41.00 -15.12 -21.00
CA GLU A 192 -41.68 -15.68 -22.16
C GLU A 192 -40.66 -16.40 -23.06
N ALA A 193 -40.79 -17.73 -23.13
CA ALA A 193 -40.07 -18.58 -24.08
C ALA A 193 -40.86 -18.61 -25.40
N LYS A 194 -40.16 -18.46 -26.53
CA LYS A 194 -40.74 -18.54 -27.87
C LYS A 194 -40.59 -19.98 -28.40
N PRO A 195 -41.64 -20.64 -28.93
CA PRO A 195 -41.52 -21.99 -29.48
C PRO A 195 -40.82 -22.01 -30.85
N LEU A 196 -40.04 -23.08 -31.10
CA LEU A 196 -39.63 -23.51 -32.44
C LEU A 196 -40.87 -23.93 -33.26
N ALA A 197 -40.95 -23.47 -34.51
CA ALA A 197 -41.88 -24.02 -35.50
C ALA A 197 -41.22 -25.18 -36.27
N PRO A 198 -41.97 -26.21 -36.69
CA PRO A 198 -41.49 -27.26 -37.58
C PRO A 198 -41.78 -26.91 -39.04
N GLY A 199 -40.84 -27.20 -39.94
CA GLY A 199 -40.97 -27.04 -41.39
C GLY A 199 -39.61 -27.02 -42.07
#